data_AF-A0A167X6E6-F1
#
_entry.id   AF-A0A167X6E6-F1
#
_cell.length_a   1.000
_cell.length_b   1.000
_cell.length_c   1.000
_cell.angle_alpha   90.00
_cell.angle_beta   90.00
_cell.angle_gamma   90.00
#
_symmetry.space_group_name_H-M   'P 1'
#
loop_
_entity.id
_entity.type
_entity.pdbx_description
1 polymer ?
#
loop_
_entity_poly.entity_id
_entity_poly.type
_entity_poly.pdbx_seq_one_letter_code
_entity_poly.pdbx_strand_id
1 'polypeptide(L)'
;MQCIVRHAEDLPVTSLEIMTLAYTVMTVAMYIVWWNKPLNVSCVVRVPVEDVRDSGASGYHSIGERITMYVIGAQDDYVDLDDVFPADMIALFVAMVFGAVHCMAWNSEFQTHLELQLWRSSAIAIIIVPVALAVGAIVPEMIKQCVNLDAGLILGALYTPIAIIYVAARLILIILSFTSLSALPAGAYQTIQWTTFIPHI
;
A
#
# COMPACT_ATOMS: atom_id res chain seq x y z
N MET A 1 -13.12 18.88 -5.62
CA MET A 1 -13.58 20.22 -6.04
C MET A 1 -12.51 21.27 -5.82
N GLN A 2 -12.06 21.55 -4.58
CA GLN A 2 -11.07 22.63 -4.34
C GLN A 2 -9.78 22.49 -5.17
N CYS A 3 -9.12 21.32 -5.18
CA CYS A 3 -7.88 21.13 -5.94
C CYS A 3 -8.04 21.36 -7.46
N ILE A 4 -9.19 20.97 -8.03
CA ILE A 4 -9.48 21.12 -9.48
C ILE A 4 -9.62 22.60 -9.82
N VAL A 5 -10.30 23.38 -8.97
CA VAL A 5 -10.47 24.82 -9.19
C VAL A 5 -9.15 25.56 -8.95
N ARG A 6 -8.35 25.17 -7.95
CA ARG A 6 -6.99 25.72 -7.78
C ARG A 6 -6.12 25.46 -9.00
N HIS A 7 -6.18 24.25 -9.55
CA HIS A 7 -5.44 23.91 -10.76
C HIS A 7 -5.93 24.70 -11.98
N ALA A 8 -7.24 24.94 -12.11
CA ALA A 8 -7.81 25.75 -13.21
C ALA A 8 -7.46 27.25 -13.10
N GLU A 9 -7.14 27.75 -11.90
CA GLU A 9 -6.78 29.13 -11.61
C GLU A 9 -5.25 29.34 -11.46
N ASP A 10 -4.42 28.37 -11.90
CA ASP A 10 -2.95 28.37 -11.75
C ASP A 10 -2.44 28.58 -10.30
N LEU A 11 -3.26 28.21 -9.31
CA LEU A 11 -2.91 28.29 -7.90
C LEU A 11 -2.12 27.04 -7.45
N PRO A 12 -1.19 27.20 -6.50
CA PRO A 12 -0.44 26.06 -5.97
C PRO A 12 -1.40 25.06 -5.30
N VAL A 13 -1.29 23.80 -5.73
CA VAL A 13 -1.96 22.64 -5.13
C VAL A 13 -1.01 22.01 -4.13
N THR A 14 -1.51 21.72 -2.94
CA THR A 14 -0.69 21.21 -1.83
C THR A 14 -0.41 19.71 -2.00
N SER A 15 0.72 19.23 -1.46
CA SER A 15 1.05 17.79 -1.47
C SER A 15 -0.03 16.95 -0.78
N LEU A 16 -0.67 17.48 0.27
CA LEU A 16 -1.76 16.83 0.99
C LEU A 16 -3.04 16.73 0.15
N GLU A 17 -3.38 17.76 -0.63
CA GLU A 17 -4.50 17.73 -1.58
C GLU A 17 -4.31 16.67 -2.67
N ILE A 18 -3.09 16.51 -3.18
CA ILE A 18 -2.76 15.47 -4.17
C ILE A 18 -2.88 14.08 -3.55
N MET A 19 -2.33 13.88 -2.34
CA MET A 19 -2.42 12.60 -1.64
C MET A 19 -3.87 12.22 -1.33
N THR A 20 -4.64 13.14 -0.74
CA THR A 20 -6.04 12.89 -0.38
C THR A 20 -6.91 12.58 -1.60
N LEU A 21 -6.69 13.26 -2.74
CA LEU A 21 -7.34 12.91 -3.99
C LEU A 21 -6.98 11.49 -4.46
N ALA A 22 -5.71 11.12 -4.43
CA ALA A 22 -5.28 9.78 -4.82
C ALA A 22 -5.86 8.70 -3.91
N TYR A 23 -5.82 8.88 -2.58
CA TYR A 23 -6.48 7.98 -1.63
C TYR A 23 -7.98 7.86 -1.89
N THR A 24 -8.65 8.97 -2.21
CA THR A 24 -10.08 8.99 -2.51
C THR A 24 -10.39 8.19 -3.79
N VAL A 25 -9.64 8.43 -4.87
CA VAL A 25 -9.80 7.70 -6.14
C VAL A 25 -9.60 6.20 -5.94
N MET A 26 -8.56 5.80 -5.21
CA MET A 26 -8.31 4.38 -4.92
C MET A 26 -9.39 3.76 -4.06
N THR A 27 -9.86 4.50 -3.04
CA THR A 27 -10.95 4.03 -2.18
C THR A 27 -12.23 3.83 -2.99
N VAL A 28 -12.58 4.77 -3.87
CA VAL A 28 -13.73 4.64 -4.76
C VAL A 28 -13.57 3.44 -5.70
N ALA A 29 -12.41 3.27 -6.31
CA ALA A 29 -12.14 2.10 -7.17
C ALA A 29 -12.29 0.79 -6.37
N MET A 30 -11.75 0.73 -5.14
CA MET A 30 -11.90 -0.41 -4.24
C MET A 30 -13.38 -0.67 -3.94
N TYR A 31 -14.17 0.36 -3.62
CA TYR A 31 -15.61 0.22 -3.37
C TYR A 31 -16.38 -0.26 -4.60
N ILE A 32 -16.01 0.17 -5.81
CA ILE A 32 -16.63 -0.27 -7.06
C ILE A 32 -16.35 -1.76 -7.28
N VAL A 33 -15.10 -2.19 -7.13
CA VAL A 33 -14.72 -3.61 -7.26
C VAL A 33 -15.42 -4.47 -6.19
N TRP A 34 -15.55 -3.92 -4.98
CA TRP A 34 -16.21 -4.57 -3.85
C TRP A 34 -17.73 -4.48 -3.91
N TRP A 35 -18.33 -3.78 -4.87
CA TRP A 35 -19.76 -3.46 -4.89
C TRP A 35 -20.67 -4.69 -4.80
N ASN A 36 -20.24 -5.81 -5.39
CA ASN A 36 -21.00 -7.05 -5.41
C ASN A 36 -20.78 -7.94 -4.17
N LYS A 37 -19.98 -7.50 -3.18
CA LYS A 37 -19.78 -8.30 -1.98
C LYS A 37 -21.08 -8.34 -1.16
N PRO A 38 -21.64 -9.53 -0.86
CA PRO A 38 -22.89 -9.63 -0.12
C PRO A 38 -22.74 -9.05 1.29
N LEU A 39 -23.55 -8.04 1.58
CA LEU A 39 -23.68 -7.44 2.91
C LEU A 39 -24.71 -8.27 3.69
N ASN A 40 -24.37 -8.73 4.91
CA ASN A 40 -25.09 -9.73 5.71
C ASN A 40 -24.97 -11.17 5.24
N VAL A 41 -24.02 -11.90 5.85
CA VAL A 41 -24.00 -13.36 5.82
C VAL A 41 -25.14 -13.86 6.72
N SER A 42 -26.31 -14.14 6.15
CA SER A 42 -27.50 -14.54 6.93
C SER A 42 -27.41 -15.94 7.53
N CYS A 43 -26.51 -16.78 7.01
CA CYS A 43 -26.27 -18.13 7.52
C CYS A 43 -24.78 -18.42 7.61
N VAL A 44 -24.33 -18.98 8.73
CA VAL A 44 -22.98 -19.52 8.82
C VAL A 44 -22.90 -20.73 7.88
N VAL A 45 -21.96 -20.73 6.95
CA VAL A 45 -21.61 -21.95 6.21
C VAL A 45 -20.83 -22.83 7.17
N ARG A 46 -21.36 -24.00 7.53
CA ARG A 46 -20.59 -25.01 8.26
C ARG A 46 -19.77 -25.78 7.26
N VAL A 47 -18.45 -25.62 7.32
CA VAL A 47 -17.50 -26.44 6.57
C VAL A 47 -17.40 -27.78 7.30
N PRO A 48 -17.76 -28.92 6.67
CA PRO A 48 -17.56 -30.24 7.25
C PRO A 48 -16.09 -30.46 7.58
N VAL A 49 -15.78 -30.95 8.78
CA VAL A 49 -14.40 -31.21 9.23
C VAL A 49 -13.68 -32.20 8.30
N GLU A 50 -14.46 -33.06 7.64
CA GLU A 50 -14.00 -34.06 6.66
C GLU A 50 -13.42 -33.44 5.38
N ASP A 51 -13.87 -32.22 5.00
CA ASP A 51 -13.42 -31.47 3.83
C ASP A 51 -12.24 -30.53 4.15
N VAL A 52 -11.96 -30.29 5.44
CA VAL A 52 -10.78 -29.57 5.88
C VAL A 52 -9.60 -30.54 5.82
N ARG A 53 -8.93 -30.60 4.66
CA ARG A 53 -7.60 -31.21 4.57
C ARG A 53 -6.68 -30.40 5.47
N ASP A 54 -6.50 -30.86 6.71
CA ASP A 54 -5.70 -30.24 7.78
C ASP A 54 -4.19 -30.29 7.49
N SER A 55 -3.80 -29.89 6.27
CA SER A 55 -2.45 -30.03 5.73
C SER A 55 -1.53 -28.88 6.16
N GLY A 56 -2.08 -27.81 6.76
CA GLY A 56 -1.35 -26.54 6.98
C GLY A 56 -1.11 -26.14 8.43
N ALA A 57 -1.98 -26.49 9.38
CA ALA A 57 -1.83 -26.03 10.76
C ALA A 57 -0.64 -26.71 11.50
N SER A 58 -0.22 -27.89 11.03
CA SER A 58 0.91 -28.65 11.59
C SER A 58 2.28 -28.22 11.05
N GLY A 59 2.36 -27.28 10.10
CA GLY A 59 3.61 -26.91 9.43
C GLY A 59 4.42 -25.79 10.11
N TYR A 60 3.84 -25.05 11.05
CA TYR A 60 4.53 -23.92 11.69
C TYR A 60 5.42 -24.40 12.83
N HIS A 61 6.73 -24.21 12.69
CA HIS A 61 7.69 -24.54 13.74
C HIS A 61 7.82 -23.42 14.79
N SER A 62 7.36 -22.19 14.50
CA SER A 62 7.42 -21.08 15.44
C SER A 62 6.32 -20.02 15.27
N ILE A 63 6.09 -19.23 16.33
CA ILE A 63 5.21 -18.05 16.29
C ILE A 63 5.73 -16.99 15.31
N GLY A 64 7.06 -16.86 15.18
CA GLY A 64 7.68 -15.91 14.25
C GLY A 64 7.40 -16.25 12.78
N GLU A 65 7.41 -17.53 12.45
CA GLU A 65 7.04 -18.03 11.11
C GLU A 65 5.57 -17.72 10.79
N ARG A 66 4.68 -17.93 11.76
CA ARG A 66 3.26 -17.54 11.63
C ARG A 66 3.10 -16.06 11.36
N ILE A 67 3.71 -15.20 12.19
CA ILE A 67 3.64 -13.74 12.00
C ILE A 67 4.17 -13.35 10.61
N THR A 68 5.27 -13.96 10.19
CA THR A 68 5.87 -13.68 8.89
C THR A 68 4.92 -14.03 7.75
N MET A 69 4.30 -15.22 7.78
CA MET A 69 3.33 -15.66 6.77
C MET A 69 2.09 -14.75 6.69
N TYR A 70 1.61 -14.26 7.83
CA TYR A 70 0.53 -13.26 7.86
C TYR A 70 0.96 -11.90 7.28
N VAL A 71 2.17 -11.43 7.61
CA VAL A 71 2.68 -10.13 7.14
C VAL A 71 2.93 -10.12 5.63
N ILE A 72 3.41 -11.23 5.07
CA ILE A 72 3.68 -11.33 3.63
C ILE A 72 2.44 -11.73 2.81
N GLY A 73 1.32 -12.09 3.46
CA GLY A 73 0.09 -12.50 2.77
C GLY A 73 0.13 -13.91 2.18
N ALA A 74 1.16 -14.71 2.44
CA ALA A 74 1.29 -16.11 1.97
C ALA A 74 0.44 -17.09 2.81
N GLN A 75 -0.70 -16.63 3.32
CA GLN A 75 -1.64 -17.46 4.07
C GLN A 75 -2.45 -18.37 3.14
N ASP A 76 -2.60 -17.93 1.89
CA ASP A 76 -3.44 -18.56 0.88
C ASP A 76 -2.77 -19.80 0.27
N ASP A 77 -1.45 -20.00 0.45
CA ASP A 77 -0.70 -21.22 0.07
C ASP A 77 -1.29 -22.52 0.69
N TYR A 78 -2.09 -22.39 1.74
CA TYR A 78 -2.71 -23.52 2.45
C TYR A 78 -4.20 -23.70 2.15
N VAL A 79 -4.76 -22.86 1.28
CA VAL A 79 -6.14 -22.97 0.79
C VAL A 79 -6.07 -23.06 -0.73
N ASP A 80 -6.40 -24.22 -1.28
CA ASP A 80 -6.37 -24.47 -2.72
C ASP A 80 -7.44 -23.61 -3.42
N LEU A 81 -7.05 -22.41 -3.82
CA LEU A 81 -7.88 -21.43 -4.52
C LEU A 81 -7.31 -21.27 -5.93
N ASP A 82 -8.08 -21.64 -6.96
CA ASP A 82 -7.66 -21.56 -8.36
C ASP A 82 -7.33 -20.10 -8.83
N ASP A 83 -7.72 -19.08 -8.05
CA ASP A 83 -7.68 -17.64 -8.42
C ASP A 83 -6.62 -16.79 -7.65
N VAL A 84 -5.65 -17.39 -6.94
CA VAL A 84 -4.68 -16.63 -6.10
C VAL A 84 -3.71 -15.78 -6.93
N PHE A 85 -3.12 -16.36 -7.98
CA PHE A 85 -2.11 -15.71 -8.81
C PHE A 85 -2.56 -14.37 -9.45
N PRO A 86 -3.76 -14.27 -10.07
CA PRO A 86 -4.22 -12.99 -10.60
C PRO A 86 -4.51 -11.96 -9.49
N ALA A 87 -4.97 -12.37 -8.31
CA ALA A 87 -5.25 -11.47 -7.20
C ALA A 87 -3.97 -10.80 -6.66
N ASP A 88 -2.89 -11.55 -6.50
CA ASP A 88 -1.60 -11.03 -6.03
C ASP A 88 -0.97 -10.06 -7.03
N MET A 89 -1.08 -10.34 -8.33
CA MET A 89 -0.60 -9.44 -9.37
C MET A 89 -1.38 -8.12 -9.39
N ILE A 90 -2.71 -8.18 -9.18
CA ILE A 90 -3.55 -6.99 -9.05
C ILE A 90 -3.16 -6.20 -7.79
N ALA A 91 -2.97 -6.87 -6.65
CA ALA A 91 -2.57 -6.23 -5.41
C ALA A 91 -1.21 -5.53 -5.52
N LEU A 92 -0.22 -6.19 -6.15
CA LEU A 92 1.09 -5.62 -6.40
C LEU A 92 1.01 -4.40 -7.33
N PHE A 93 0.22 -4.50 -8.40
CA PHE A 93 0.00 -3.37 -9.31
C PHE A 93 -0.60 -2.17 -8.58
N VAL A 94 -1.65 -2.39 -7.78
CA VAL A 94 -2.28 -1.34 -6.98
C VAL A 94 -1.27 -0.73 -5.98
N ALA A 95 -0.43 -1.54 -5.34
CA ALA A 95 0.60 -1.07 -4.42
C ALA A 95 1.65 -0.19 -5.14
N MET A 96 2.08 -0.57 -6.34
CA MET A 96 3.01 0.23 -7.16
C MET A 96 2.39 1.55 -7.61
N VAL A 97 1.15 1.53 -8.08
CA VAL A 97 0.41 2.75 -8.47
C VAL A 97 0.27 3.67 -7.27
N PHE A 98 -0.05 3.11 -6.10
CA PHE A 98 -0.07 3.84 -4.84
C PHE A 98 1.28 4.48 -4.53
N GLY A 99 2.40 3.74 -4.67
CA GLY A 99 3.73 4.29 -4.43
C GLY A 99 4.10 5.41 -5.39
N ALA A 100 3.77 5.26 -6.67
CA ALA A 100 4.08 6.23 -7.73
C ALA A 100 3.41 7.59 -7.51
N VAL A 101 2.25 7.64 -6.86
CA VAL A 101 1.56 8.89 -6.51
C VAL A 101 2.44 9.79 -5.64
N HIS A 102 3.24 9.23 -4.73
CA HIS A 102 4.14 10.01 -3.88
C HIS A 102 5.30 10.65 -4.65
N CYS A 103 5.65 10.10 -5.82
CA CYS A 103 6.61 10.71 -6.73
C CYS A 103 6.05 11.96 -7.44
N MET A 104 4.74 12.20 -7.45
CA MET A 104 4.20 13.44 -8.04
C MET A 104 4.64 14.69 -7.27
N ALA A 105 4.88 14.56 -5.95
CA ALA A 105 5.42 15.63 -5.11
C ALA A 105 6.97 15.66 -5.10
N TRP A 106 7.64 15.18 -6.15
CA TRP A 106 9.11 15.06 -6.20
C TRP A 106 9.87 16.37 -5.96
N ASN A 107 9.26 17.49 -6.35
CA ASN A 107 9.83 18.84 -6.27
C ASN A 107 9.06 19.73 -5.28
N SER A 108 8.34 19.16 -4.30
CA SER A 108 7.64 19.98 -3.31
C SER A 108 8.61 20.75 -2.42
N GLU A 109 8.22 21.96 -2.05
CA GLU A 109 8.98 22.85 -1.19
C GLU A 109 8.86 22.38 0.28
N PHE A 110 9.89 21.67 0.76
CA PHE A 110 10.03 21.34 2.18
C PHE A 110 10.89 22.37 2.90
N GLN A 111 10.73 22.48 4.23
CA GLN A 111 11.48 23.43 5.05
C GLN A 111 12.98 23.13 5.06
N THR A 112 13.34 21.84 4.97
CA THR A 112 14.74 21.41 4.94
C THR A 112 15.06 20.49 3.76
N HIS A 113 16.31 20.56 3.30
CA HIS A 113 16.80 19.64 2.26
C HIS A 113 16.79 18.17 2.71
N LEU A 114 16.95 17.92 4.02
CA LEU A 114 16.92 16.57 4.58
C LEU A 114 15.51 15.96 4.49
N GLU A 115 14.46 16.73 4.80
CA GLU A 115 13.07 16.29 4.64
C GLU A 115 12.75 15.93 3.18
N LEU A 116 13.22 16.74 2.22
CA LEU A 116 13.04 16.44 0.80
C LEU A 116 13.77 15.15 0.37
N GLN A 117 14.99 14.92 0.86
CA GLN A 117 15.74 13.68 0.58
C GLN A 117 15.09 12.45 1.23
N LEU A 118 14.58 12.60 2.46
CA LEU A 118 13.82 11.57 3.16
C LEU A 118 12.52 11.25 2.43
N TRP A 119 11.82 12.26 1.91
CA TRP A 119 10.64 12.08 1.07
C TRP A 119 10.96 11.25 -0.19
N ARG A 120 11.97 11.66 -0.95
CA ARG A 120 12.36 11.01 -2.21
C ARG A 120 12.80 9.56 -2.02
N SER A 121 13.64 9.31 -1.02
CA SER A 121 14.09 7.96 -0.68
C SER A 121 12.94 7.09 -0.21
N SER A 122 12.03 7.62 0.62
CA SER A 122 10.85 6.89 1.09
C SER A 122 9.86 6.59 -0.04
N ALA A 123 9.61 7.54 -0.95
CA ALA A 123 8.75 7.36 -2.11
C ALA A 123 9.26 6.25 -3.05
N ILE A 124 10.57 6.20 -3.28
CA ILE A 124 11.19 5.11 -4.05
C ILE A 124 11.10 3.78 -3.30
N ALA A 125 11.38 3.78 -1.99
CA ALA A 125 11.35 2.58 -1.16
C ALA A 125 9.97 1.90 -1.16
N ILE A 126 8.87 2.66 -1.08
CA ILE A 126 7.52 2.07 -1.10
C ILE A 126 7.09 1.49 -2.46
N ILE A 127 7.81 1.81 -3.54
CA ILE A 127 7.61 1.19 -4.86
C ILE A 127 8.45 -0.08 -4.99
N ILE A 128 9.73 -0.01 -4.60
CA ILE A 128 10.69 -1.11 -4.79
C ILE A 128 10.44 -2.26 -3.82
N VAL A 129 10.14 -1.96 -2.55
CA VAL A 129 10.05 -2.98 -1.51
C VAL A 129 8.93 -3.99 -1.77
N PRO A 130 7.67 -3.61 -2.11
CA PRO A 130 6.64 -4.58 -2.43
C PRO A 130 7.01 -5.50 -3.60
N VAL A 131 7.69 -4.97 -4.62
CA VAL A 131 8.18 -5.75 -5.76
C VAL A 131 9.27 -6.73 -5.32
N ALA A 132 10.23 -6.29 -4.50
CA ALA A 132 11.28 -7.14 -3.96
C ALA A 132 10.71 -8.26 -3.07
N LEU A 133 9.68 -7.97 -2.27
CA LEU A 133 8.95 -8.97 -1.47
C LEU A 133 8.21 -9.98 -2.37
N ALA A 134 7.51 -9.52 -3.41
CA ALA A 134 6.78 -10.39 -4.33
C ALA A 134 7.71 -11.31 -5.14
N VAL A 135 8.79 -10.77 -5.70
CA VAL A 135 9.83 -11.57 -6.37
C VAL A 135 10.44 -12.57 -5.40
N GLY A 136 10.72 -12.12 -4.19
CA GLY A 136 11.26 -12.95 -3.12
C GLY A 136 10.31 -14.06 -2.65
N ALA A 137 9.00 -13.92 -2.79
CA ALA A 137 8.02 -14.94 -2.44
C ALA A 137 7.93 -16.06 -3.49
N ILE A 138 8.25 -15.78 -4.77
CA ILE A 138 8.25 -16.76 -5.86
C ILE A 138 9.55 -17.61 -5.87
N VAL A 139 10.67 -17.02 -5.45
CA VAL A 139 12.00 -17.66 -5.43
C VAL A 139 12.13 -18.89 -4.47
N PRO A 140 11.48 -18.97 -3.28
CA PRO A 140 11.62 -20.12 -2.38
C PRO A 140 11.15 -21.44 -2.99
N GLU A 141 10.24 -21.45 -3.96
CA GLU A 141 9.84 -22.66 -4.68
C GLU A 141 10.99 -23.25 -5.51
N MET A 142 11.90 -22.40 -5.99
CA MET A 142 13.12 -22.83 -6.69
C MET A 142 14.25 -23.24 -5.73
N ILE A 143 14.34 -22.63 -4.54
CA ILE A 143 15.42 -22.87 -3.57
C ILE A 143 15.14 -24.07 -2.65
N LYS A 144 13.87 -24.37 -2.34
CA LYS A 144 13.47 -25.56 -1.55
C LYS A 144 14.00 -26.87 -2.15
N GLN A 145 14.28 -26.92 -3.45
CA GLN A 145 14.84 -28.10 -4.12
C GLN A 145 16.36 -28.27 -3.90
N CYS A 146 17.08 -27.27 -3.40
CA CYS A 146 18.55 -27.28 -3.36
C CYS A 146 19.19 -27.32 -1.96
N VAL A 147 18.53 -26.95 -0.86
CA VAL A 147 19.22 -26.72 0.43
C VAL A 147 18.44 -27.23 1.65
N ASN A 148 18.99 -28.23 2.35
CA ASN A 148 18.50 -28.80 3.62
C ASN A 148 18.91 -27.97 4.87
N LEU A 149 18.87 -26.64 4.77
CA LEU A 149 18.97 -25.72 5.91
C LEU A 149 17.56 -25.18 6.19
N ASP A 150 17.25 -24.74 7.42
CA ASP A 150 15.97 -24.08 7.75
C ASP A 150 15.83 -22.77 6.94
N ALA A 151 15.42 -22.91 5.67
CA ALA A 151 15.28 -21.82 4.72
C ALA A 151 14.31 -20.76 5.23
N GLY A 152 13.33 -21.16 6.06
CA GLY A 152 12.40 -20.26 6.73
C GLY A 152 13.08 -19.26 7.68
N LEU A 153 14.14 -19.65 8.39
CA LEU A 153 14.85 -18.74 9.28
C LEU A 153 15.68 -17.72 8.49
N ILE A 154 16.34 -18.16 7.41
CA ILE A 154 17.16 -17.29 6.55
C ILE A 154 16.26 -16.31 5.78
N LEU A 155 15.16 -16.80 5.21
CA LEU A 155 14.17 -15.97 4.52
C LEU A 155 13.51 -15.00 5.50
N GLY A 156 13.11 -15.45 6.70
CA GLY A 156 12.57 -14.58 7.74
C GLY A 156 13.55 -13.49 8.18
N ALA A 157 14.83 -13.83 8.37
CA ALA A 157 15.87 -12.86 8.71
C ALA A 157 16.13 -11.84 7.59
N LEU A 158 15.89 -12.20 6.33
CA LEU A 158 16.00 -11.30 5.18
C LEU A 158 14.76 -10.41 5.00
N TYR A 159 13.55 -10.95 5.15
CA TYR A 159 12.30 -10.23 4.89
C TYR A 159 11.86 -9.31 6.03
N THR A 160 12.16 -9.66 7.28
CA THR A 160 11.81 -8.83 8.44
C THR A 160 12.40 -7.42 8.40
N PRO A 161 13.70 -7.18 8.11
CA PRO A 161 14.24 -5.83 8.01
C PRO A 161 13.63 -5.06 6.83
N ILE A 162 13.35 -5.74 5.71
CA ILE A 162 12.73 -5.13 4.52
C ILE A 162 11.32 -4.61 4.85
N ALA A 163 10.53 -5.39 5.57
CA ALA A 163 9.20 -4.98 6.04
C ALA A 163 9.28 -3.78 7.00
N ILE A 164 10.25 -3.77 7.92
CA ILE A 164 10.47 -2.64 8.85
C ILE A 164 10.82 -1.36 8.07
N ILE A 165 11.70 -1.46 7.06
CA ILE A 165 12.06 -0.33 6.20
C ILE A 165 10.83 0.21 5.47
N TYR A 166 9.97 -0.67 4.95
CA TYR A 166 8.72 -0.27 4.29
C TYR A 166 7.78 0.49 5.24
N VAL A 167 7.58 -0.03 6.46
CA VAL A 167 6.75 0.63 7.47
C VAL A 167 7.34 1.99 7.87
N ALA A 168 8.66 2.07 8.07
CA ALA A 168 9.33 3.34 8.37
C ALA A 168 9.17 4.36 7.24
N ALA A 169 9.39 3.95 5.98
CA ALA A 169 9.20 4.80 4.80
C ALA A 169 7.76 5.33 4.71
N ARG A 170 6.77 4.49 5.01
CA ARG A 170 5.35 4.90 5.07
C ARG A 170 5.10 5.94 6.15
N LEU A 171 5.61 5.74 7.35
CA LEU A 171 5.45 6.70 8.45
C LEU A 171 6.13 8.04 8.13
N ILE A 172 7.32 8.02 7.52
CA ILE A 172 8.03 9.22 7.07
C ILE A 172 7.19 10.00 6.06
N LEU A 173 6.64 9.34 5.03
CA LEU A 173 5.80 10.02 4.05
C LEU A 173 4.54 10.64 4.68
N ILE A 174 3.91 9.95 5.64
CA ILE A 174 2.76 10.50 6.37
C ILE A 174 3.20 11.73 7.17
N ILE A 175 4.24 11.63 7.99
CA ILE A 175 4.73 12.74 8.83
C ILE A 175 5.10 13.94 7.96
N LEU A 176 5.87 13.73 6.90
CA LEU A 176 6.32 14.81 6.00
C LEU A 176 5.16 15.44 5.22
N SER A 177 4.12 14.68 4.89
CA SER A 177 2.92 15.24 4.26
C SER A 177 2.24 16.27 5.17
N PHE A 178 2.20 16.02 6.48
CA PHE A 178 1.66 16.97 7.46
C PHE A 178 2.61 18.14 7.74
N THR A 179 3.93 17.90 7.85
CA THR A 179 4.87 19.01 8.09
C THR A 179 4.93 19.97 6.89
N SER A 180 4.73 19.48 5.67
CA SER A 180 4.65 20.34 4.47
C SER A 180 3.54 21.40 4.54
N LEU A 181 2.50 21.20 5.35
CA LEU A 181 1.43 22.19 5.56
C LEU A 181 1.92 23.45 6.29
N SER A 182 3.01 23.34 7.06
CA SER A 182 3.57 24.49 7.78
C SER A 182 4.42 25.41 6.89
N ALA A 183 4.76 24.98 5.67
CA ALA A 183 5.56 25.73 4.70
C ALA A 183 4.75 26.21 3.49
N LEU A 184 3.42 26.26 3.61
CA LEU A 184 2.55 26.53 2.46
C LEU A 184 2.79 27.93 1.87
N PRO A 185 2.87 28.06 0.54
CA PRO A 185 2.95 29.35 -0.11
C PRO A 185 1.68 30.17 0.20
N ALA A 186 1.82 31.50 0.27
CA ALA A 186 0.71 32.40 0.62
C ALA A 186 -0.56 32.19 -0.24
N GLY A 187 -0.37 31.76 -1.50
CA GLY A 187 -1.47 31.39 -2.40
C GLY A 187 -2.36 30.26 -1.87
N ALA A 188 -1.81 29.31 -1.11
CA ALA A 188 -2.55 28.18 -0.50
C ALA A 188 -3.67 28.65 0.44
N TYR A 189 -3.46 29.79 1.13
CA TYR A 189 -4.44 30.36 2.05
C TYR A 189 -5.53 31.20 1.37
N GLN A 190 -5.41 31.46 0.06
CA GLN A 190 -6.45 32.18 -0.67
C GLN A 190 -7.70 31.30 -0.78
N THR A 191 -8.83 31.85 -0.35
CA THR A 191 -10.13 31.22 -0.45
C THR A 191 -10.65 31.38 -1.87
N ILE A 192 -10.94 30.25 -2.53
CA ILE A 192 -11.59 30.25 -3.84
C ILE A 192 -13.01 30.80 -3.66
N GLN A 193 -13.34 31.87 -4.39
CA GLN A 193 -14.69 32.43 -4.42
C GLN A 193 -15.59 31.55 -5.29
N TRP A 194 -16.16 30.50 -4.70
CA TRP A 194 -17.07 29.55 -5.38
C TRP A 194 -18.28 30.23 -6.01
N THR A 195 -18.70 31.38 -5.47
CA THR A 195 -19.84 32.17 -5.93
C THR A 195 -19.67 32.72 -7.35
N THR A 196 -18.43 32.87 -7.83
CA THR A 196 -18.15 33.31 -9.20
C THR A 196 -18.45 32.21 -10.24
N PHE A 197 -18.41 30.94 -9.83
CA PHE A 197 -18.69 29.78 -10.70
C PHE A 197 -20.17 29.41 -10.75
N ILE A 198 -20.99 29.96 -9.86
CA ILE A 198 -22.44 29.76 -9.88
C ILE A 198 -23.02 30.84 -10.80
N PRO A 199 -23.60 30.48 -11.95
CA PRO A 199 -24.23 31.46 -12.83
C PRO A 199 -25.31 32.19 -12.04
N HIS A 200 -25.19 33.51 -11.99
CA HIS A 200 -26.12 34.39 -11.30
C HIS A 200 -27.47 34.28 -12.06
N ILE A 201 -28.48 33.74 -11.39
CA ILE A 201 -29.87 33.68 -11.89
C ILE A 201 -30.63 34.87 -11.34
#